data_AF-A0A958C4X8-F1
#
_entry.id   AF-A0A958C4X8-F1
#
_cell.length_a   1.000
_cell.length_b   1.000
_cell.length_c   1.000
_cell.angle_alpha   90.00
_cell.angle_beta   90.00
_cell.angle_gamma   90.00
#
_symmetry.space_group_name_H-M   'P 1'
#
loop_
_entity.id
_entity.type
_entity.pdbx_description
1 polymer ?
#
loop_
_entity_poly.entity_id
_entity_poly.type
_entity_poly.pdbx_seq_one_letter_code
_entity_poly.pdbx_strand_id
1 'polypeptide(L)' 'QSSTVAEMVDADFDDGHNGTDTHRISGSYVEFAERRVLPQFASLPAEEVQREHRRDGFEVGNADKIFESTYSHQTQKRGA' A
#
# COMPACT_ATOMS: atom_id res chain seq x y z
N GLN A 1 -3.50 -5.21 -8.00
CA GLN A 1 -3.37 -4.13 -7.00
C GLN A 1 -2.20 -3.26 -7.44
N SER A 2 -2.23 -1.98 -7.13
CA SER A 2 -1.12 -1.04 -7.36
C SER A 2 -1.06 -0.06 -6.20
N SER A 3 0.08 0.60 -5.99
CA SER A 3 0.25 1.57 -4.91
C SER A 3 1.04 2.79 -5.38
N THR A 4 0.87 3.90 -4.68
CA THR A 4 1.80 5.03 -4.78
C THR A 4 3.11 4.68 -4.07
N VAL A 5 4.18 5.38 -4.42
CA VAL A 5 5.40 5.38 -3.58
C VAL A 5 5.08 6.13 -2.28
N ALA A 6 5.56 5.64 -1.14
CA ALA A 6 5.36 6.29 0.15
C ALA A 6 6.01 7.68 0.19
N GLU A 7 5.36 8.63 0.86
CA GLU A 7 5.97 9.94 1.09
C GLU A 7 7.02 9.87 2.19
N MET A 8 8.04 10.72 2.11
CA MET A 8 9.10 10.80 3.13
C MET A 8 8.79 11.94 4.10
N VAL A 9 8.66 11.61 5.38
CA VAL A 9 8.31 12.54 6.47
C VAL A 9 9.49 12.72 7.41
N ASP A 10 9.59 13.89 8.02
CA ASP A 10 10.55 14.14 9.10
C ASP A 10 10.01 13.53 10.40
N ALA A 11 10.86 12.80 11.11
CA ALA A 11 10.53 12.19 12.40
C ALA A 11 11.66 12.46 13.39
N ASP A 12 11.25 12.80 14.61
CA ASP A 12 12.13 13.14 15.72
C ASP A 12 12.41 11.89 16.56
N PHE A 13 13.69 11.61 16.79
CA PHE A 13 14.20 10.49 17.58
C PHE A 13 14.96 11.03 18.80
N ASP A 14 14.84 10.34 19.93
CA ASP A 14 15.66 10.62 21.11
C ASP A 14 17.13 10.31 20.81
N ASP A 15 18.02 11.26 21.09
CA ASP A 15 19.47 11.13 20.87
C ASP A 15 20.21 10.42 22.02
N GLY A 16 19.50 10.06 23.10
CA GLY A 16 20.06 9.41 24.29
C GLY A 16 20.79 10.37 25.25
N HIS A 17 20.75 11.68 24.97
CA HIS A 17 21.42 12.74 25.71
C HIS A 17 20.47 13.87 26.13
N ASN A 18 19.17 13.57 26.28
CA ASN A 18 18.08 14.52 26.51
C ASN A 18 17.88 15.53 25.36
N GLY A 19 18.33 15.19 24.15
CA GLY A 19 18.11 15.95 22.94
C GLY A 19 17.19 15.21 21.96
N THR A 20 17.17 15.69 20.73
CA THR A 20 16.35 15.12 19.65
C THR A 20 17.12 15.24 18.35
N ASP A 21 17.13 14.16 17.56
CA ASP A 21 17.68 14.11 16.21
C ASP A 21 16.56 13.85 15.19
N THR A 22 16.52 14.63 14.12
CA THR A 22 15.46 14.55 13.10
C THR A 22 15.95 13.74 11.90
N HIS A 23 15.20 12.71 11.53
CA HIS A 23 15.49 11.87 10.38
C HIS A 23 14.30 11.74 9.43
N ARG A 24 14.60 11.63 8.12
CA ARG A 24 13.58 11.33 7.12
C ARG A 24 13.27 9.85 7.11
N ILE A 25 12.01 9.51 7.37
CA ILE A 25 11.50 8.14 7.32
C ILE A 25 10.39 8.02 6.28
N SER A 26 10.11 6.78 5.86
CA SER A 26 8.97 6.50 4.99
C SER A 26 7.67 6.63 5.78
N GLY A 27 6.75 7.44 5.29
CA GLY A 27 5.39 7.61 5.80
C GLY A 27 4.40 6.70 5.08
N SER A 28 3.18 7.20 4.88
CA SER A 28 2.09 6.43 4.27
C SER A 28 2.15 6.39 2.74
N TYR A 29 1.47 5.39 2.17
CA TYR A 29 1.16 5.29 0.74
C TYR A 29 -0.34 5.00 0.56
N VAL A 30 -0.83 5.13 -0.68
CA VAL A 30 -2.21 4.78 -1.06
C VAL A 30 -2.18 3.56 -1.97
N GLU A 31 -3.03 2.58 -1.67
CA GLU A 31 -3.21 1.36 -2.48
C GLU A 31 -4.54 1.42 -3.27
N PHE A 32 -4.48 0.96 -4.52
CA PHE A 32 -5.63 0.74 -5.40
C PHE A 32 -5.80 -0.76 -5.69
N ALA A 33 -7.00 -1.28 -5.44
CA ALA A 33 -7.31 -2.69 -5.60
C ALA A 33 -8.59 -2.90 -6.42
N GLU A 34 -8.52 -3.73 -7.45
CA GLU A 34 -9.69 -4.23 -8.17
C GLU A 34 -10.04 -5.64 -7.66
N ARG A 35 -11.30 -5.84 -7.29
CA ARG A 35 -11.84 -7.15 -6.88
C ARG A 35 -12.79 -7.68 -7.95
N ARG A 36 -12.33 -8.71 -8.67
CA ARG A 36 -13.08 -9.36 -9.75
C ARG A 36 -14.24 -10.20 -9.21
N VAL A 37 -15.27 -10.35 -10.02
CA VAL A 37 -16.42 -11.24 -9.75
C VAL A 37 -15.92 -12.69 -9.71
N LEU A 38 -16.43 -13.47 -8.75
CA LEU A 38 -16.11 -14.88 -8.62
C LEU A 38 -16.73 -15.66 -9.80
N PRO A 39 -16.07 -16.72 -10.30
CA PRO A 39 -16.53 -17.44 -11.49
C PRO A 39 -17.98 -17.93 -11.42
N GLN A 40 -18.44 -18.36 -10.24
CA GLN A 40 -19.81 -18.83 -10.02
C GLN A 40 -20.89 -17.74 -10.19
N PHE A 41 -20.51 -16.46 -10.22
CA PHE A 41 -21.41 -15.32 -10.39
C PHE A 41 -21.19 -14.60 -11.74
N ALA A 42 -20.42 -15.17 -12.66
CA ALA A 42 -20.05 -14.52 -13.92
C ALA A 42 -21.24 -14.21 -14.86
N SER A 43 -22.37 -14.90 -14.67
CA SER A 43 -23.60 -14.67 -15.45
C SER A 43 -24.53 -13.62 -14.85
N LEU A 44 -24.22 -13.06 -13.66
CA LEU A 44 -25.04 -12.01 -13.09
C LEU A 44 -24.94 -10.73 -13.93
N PRO A 45 -26.06 -10.03 -14.16
CA PRO A 45 -26.03 -8.67 -14.70
C PRO A 45 -25.13 -7.77 -13.85
N ALA A 46 -24.43 -6.81 -14.47
CA ALA A 46 -23.44 -5.99 -13.78
C ALA A 46 -24.04 -5.18 -12.63
N GLU A 47 -25.29 -4.74 -12.81
CA GLU A 47 -26.13 -4.03 -11.84
C GLU A 47 -26.53 -4.88 -10.62
N GLU A 48 -26.46 -6.21 -10.71
CA GLU A 48 -26.78 -7.14 -9.62
C GLU A 48 -25.52 -7.66 -8.89
N VAL A 49 -24.32 -7.29 -9.35
CA VAL A 49 -23.06 -7.71 -8.73
C VAL A 49 -22.83 -6.94 -7.43
N GLN A 50 -22.99 -7.62 -6.30
CA GLN A 50 -22.71 -7.13 -4.96
C GLN A 50 -21.27 -7.45 -4.50
N ARG A 51 -20.90 -6.99 -3.31
CA ARG A 51 -19.55 -7.14 -2.76
C ARG A 51 -19.19 -8.61 -2.50
N GLU A 52 -20.18 -9.38 -2.05
CA GLU A 52 -20.07 -10.80 -1.70
C GLU A 52 -19.84 -11.68 -2.94
N HIS A 53 -20.18 -11.15 -4.13
CA HIS A 53 -19.92 -11.82 -5.40
C HIS A 53 -18.49 -11.63 -5.91
N ARG A 54 -17.66 -10.82 -5.23
CA ARG A 54 -16.30 -10.49 -5.66
C ARG A 54 -15.27 -11.21 -4.80
N ARG A 55 -14.05 -11.37 -5.34
CA ARG A 55 -12.93 -11.97 -4.62
C ARG A 55 -12.71 -11.26 -3.29
N ASP A 56 -12.72 -12.04 -2.22
CA ASP A 56 -12.42 -11.56 -0.87
C ASP A 56 -11.03 -12.00 -0.38
N GLY A 57 -10.60 -11.42 0.73
CA GLY A 57 -9.29 -11.62 1.32
C GLY A 57 -8.16 -10.86 0.62
N PHE A 58 -6.95 -11.17 1.05
CA PHE A 58 -5.69 -10.65 0.51
C PHE A 58 -4.91 -11.80 -0.09
N GLU A 59 -4.12 -11.52 -1.13
CA GLU A 59 -3.28 -12.53 -1.76
C GLU A 59 -1.82 -12.20 -1.43
N VAL A 60 -1.12 -13.18 -0.84
CA VAL A 60 0.21 -12.99 -0.24
C VAL A 60 1.21 -12.44 -1.25
N GLY A 61 1.20 -12.94 -2.49
CA GLY A 61 2.13 -12.51 -3.54
C GLY A 61 1.95 -11.06 -4.00
N ASN A 62 0.74 -10.51 -3.92
CA ASN A 62 0.48 -9.09 -4.17
C ASN A 62 0.82 -8.21 -2.97
N ALA A 63 0.60 -8.70 -1.75
CA ALA A 63 0.92 -7.95 -0.53
C ALA A 63 2.43 -7.68 -0.41
N ASP A 64 3.27 -8.68 -0.69
CA ASP A 64 4.74 -8.56 -0.62
C ASP A 64 5.28 -7.41 -1.47
N LYS A 65 4.77 -7.28 -2.71
CA LYS A 65 5.21 -6.21 -3.64
C LYS A 65 4.70 -4.82 -3.26
N ILE A 66 3.63 -4.74 -2.48
CA ILE A 66 3.07 -3.46 -2.01
C ILE A 66 3.87 -2.97 -0.80
N PHE A 67 4.39 -3.86 0.05
CA PHE A 67 5.31 -3.48 1.12
C PHE A 67 6.60 -2.83 0.59
N GLU A 68 7.00 -3.14 -0.64
CA GLU A 68 8.16 -2.51 -1.27
C GLU A 68 7.97 -1.00 -1.52
N SER A 69 6.74 -0.47 -1.43
CA SER A 69 6.47 0.97 -1.61
C SER A 69 7.08 1.87 -0.53
N THR A 70 7.48 1.29 0.61
CA THR A 70 8.22 1.96 1.69
C THR A 70 9.73 1.64 1.68
N TYR A 71 10.21 0.87 0.70
CA TYR A 71 11.63 0.53 0.62
C TYR A 71 12.46 1.73 0.18
N SER A 72 13.64 1.88 0.78
CA SER A 72 14.57 3.00 0.50
C SER A 72 14.89 3.15 -0.99
N HIS A 73 14.98 2.04 -1.75
CA HIS A 73 15.20 2.07 -3.19
C HIS A 73 14.04 2.69 -3.99
N GLN A 74 12.79 2.60 -3.52
CA GLN A 74 11.64 3.23 -4.17
C GLN A 74 11.52 4.70 -3.78
N THR A 75 11.71 5.04 -2.50
CA THR A 75 11.60 6.43 -2.02
C THR A 75 12.74 7.33 -2.51
N GLN A 76 13.95 6.79 -2.73
CA GLN A 76 15.08 7.54 -3.30
C GLN A 76 14.88 7.94 -4.76
N LYS A 77 14.06 7.23 -5.55
CA LYS A 77 13.80 7.58 -6.96
C LYS A 77 12.92 8.81 -7.14
N ARG A 78 12.22 9.25 -6.08
CA ARG A 78 11.34 10.43 -6.10
C ARG A 78 12.07 11.74 -5.75
N GLY A 79 13.31 11.66 -5.26
CA GLY A 79 14.10 12.80 -4.81
C GLY A 79 15.18 13.30 -5.79
N ALA A 80 15.18 12.81 -7.03
CA ALA A 80 16.06 13.25 -8.11
C ALA A 80 15.32 14.12 -9.13
#